data_AF-A0A538SV99-F1
#
_entry.id   AF-A0A538SV99-F1
#
_cell.length_a   1.000
_cell.length_b   1.000
_cell.length_c   1.000
_cell.angle_alpha   90.00
_cell.angle_beta   90.00
_cell.angle_gamma   90.00
#
_symmetry.space_group_name_H-M   'P 1'
#
loop_
_entity.id
_entity.type
_entity.pdbx_description
1 polymer ?
#
loop_
_entity_poly.entity_id
_entity_poly.type
_entity_poly.pdbx_seq_one_letter_code
_entity_poly.pdbx_strand_id
1 'polypeptide(L)'
;MSGVAAGTATITATCEGRTGTSDITVSSVPVASVTVSPASASVQEGSTTQLTATPKDAGGIPLLGRIVTWSSGNTAAATVNGSGLVSGAAAGTATITATCEGRTGTSDITVTSAPVASVTVSPASISVQEGSTTQLTATPKDAGGTALLGRVVTWSSDNTAAATVNGSGLVSGVAAGTATITATCEGKTGTSDVTVTPVSSGGGQFNHVFIVVEENTDYADVIGNSAMPYLNGLAQQYGLATQYYANTHPSIGNYFMMTVGDIITNDDAYTSTVSQDNIVRKLVAAGKTWKVYAEDLPSIGFVDLGYDDGKYASKHDPFVYLTDVHDNATQASHVVPFTHFATDLATNAFPNYSFIVPNLCNDGHDCGPGVVDSWLLTHIDPLIKSAQFQQDGLLIILYDESGGDDTNGGGKIAWVAVSAKSKSGYQSTTLYQHESTLRLSLKALGITAFPNSAATAPDMGEFFTP
;
A
#
# COMPACT_ATOMS: atom_id res chain seq x y z
N MET A 1 20.09 50.72 -74.40
CA MET A 1 20.28 50.87 -72.94
C MET A 1 19.93 49.54 -72.29
N SER A 2 20.82 48.98 -71.48
CA SER A 2 20.54 47.80 -70.66
C SER A 2 20.47 48.25 -69.21
N GLY A 3 19.37 47.95 -68.50
CA GLY A 3 19.25 48.24 -67.07
C GLY A 3 20.12 47.29 -66.25
N VAL A 4 20.77 47.81 -65.21
CA VAL A 4 21.67 47.04 -64.32
C VAL A 4 21.00 46.70 -62.99
N ALA A 5 20.13 47.58 -62.49
CA ALA A 5 19.35 47.39 -61.26
C ALA A 5 18.04 48.17 -61.31
N ALA A 6 17.06 47.79 -60.48
CA ALA A 6 15.82 48.55 -60.33
C ALA A 6 16.09 49.94 -59.76
N GLY A 7 15.40 50.96 -60.27
CA GLY A 7 15.60 52.35 -59.88
C GLY A 7 15.23 53.33 -60.99
N THR A 8 15.30 54.61 -60.67
CA THR A 8 15.13 55.69 -61.65
C THR A 8 16.49 56.23 -62.06
N ALA A 9 16.68 56.44 -63.35
CA ALA A 9 17.85 57.10 -63.91
C ALA A 9 17.39 58.21 -64.83
N THR A 10 17.87 59.43 -64.61
CA THR A 10 17.66 60.54 -65.52
C THR A 10 18.80 60.55 -66.54
N ILE A 11 18.45 60.38 -67.82
CA ILE A 11 19.40 60.53 -68.92
C ILE A 11 19.35 61.97 -69.39
N THR A 12 20.48 62.67 -69.33
CA THR A 12 20.63 64.05 -69.78
C THR A 12 21.40 64.08 -71.10
N ALA A 13 20.79 64.66 -72.14
CA ALA A 13 21.47 64.99 -73.39
C ALA A 13 21.69 66.51 -73.46
N THR A 14 22.90 66.95 -73.80
CA THR A 14 23.27 68.37 -73.90
C THR A 14 23.70 68.71 -75.32
N CYS A 15 23.13 69.77 -75.90
CA CYS A 15 23.54 70.32 -77.19
C CYS A 15 23.58 71.85 -77.11
N GLU A 16 24.72 72.46 -77.47
CA GLU A 16 24.92 73.92 -77.47
C GLU A 16 24.46 74.62 -76.18
N GLY A 17 24.73 74.00 -75.03
CA GLY A 17 24.36 74.54 -73.72
C GLY A 17 22.88 74.38 -73.33
N ARG A 18 22.06 73.75 -74.18
CA ARG A 18 20.67 73.35 -73.85
C ARG A 18 20.63 71.88 -73.46
N THR A 19 19.89 71.55 -72.42
CA THR A 19 19.72 70.18 -71.94
C THR A 19 18.30 69.67 -72.21
N GLY A 20 18.19 68.41 -72.61
CA GLY A 20 16.96 67.62 -72.57
C GLY A 20 17.17 66.44 -71.63
N THR A 21 16.21 66.19 -70.75
CA THR A 21 16.25 65.06 -69.83
C THR A 21 15.11 64.08 -70.14
N SER A 22 15.37 62.79 -69.89
CA SER A 22 14.36 61.74 -69.90
C SER A 22 14.59 60.83 -68.71
N ASP A 23 13.55 60.64 -67.90
CA ASP A 23 13.59 59.70 -66.79
C ASP A 23 13.27 58.29 -67.29
N ILE A 24 14.11 57.33 -66.89
CA ILE A 24 13.92 55.92 -67.14
C ILE A 24 13.72 55.24 -65.80
N THR A 25 12.60 54.54 -65.66
CA THR A 25 12.33 53.69 -64.49
C THR A 25 12.57 52.25 -64.87
N VAL A 26 13.51 51.59 -64.18
CA VAL A 26 13.68 50.13 -64.22
C VAL A 26 12.88 49.56 -63.06
N SER A 27 11.76 48.89 -63.35
CA SER A 27 10.98 48.18 -62.34
C SER A 27 11.58 46.79 -62.08
N SER A 28 11.49 46.32 -60.83
CA SER A 28 11.88 44.94 -60.53
C SER A 28 10.81 43.98 -61.06
N VAL A 29 11.22 42.85 -61.63
CA VAL A 29 10.29 41.81 -62.12
C VAL A 29 9.57 41.20 -60.91
N PRO A 30 8.23 41.32 -60.80
CA PRO A 30 7.52 40.89 -59.60
C PRO A 30 7.60 39.36 -59.41
N VAL A 31 7.63 38.91 -58.17
CA VAL A 31 7.49 37.48 -57.85
C VAL A 31 6.07 37.02 -58.20
N ALA A 32 5.95 36.01 -59.05
CA ALA A 32 4.68 35.39 -59.42
C ALA A 32 4.39 34.12 -58.60
N SER A 33 5.43 33.35 -58.24
CA SER A 33 5.27 32.14 -57.44
C SER A 33 6.50 31.88 -56.56
N VAL A 34 6.32 31.10 -55.50
CA VAL A 34 7.41 30.58 -54.67
C VAL A 34 7.29 29.06 -54.64
N THR A 35 8.33 28.34 -55.05
CA THR A 35 8.38 26.88 -54.91
C THR A 35 9.29 26.51 -53.75
N VAL A 36 8.85 25.59 -52.88
CA VAL A 36 9.67 25.05 -51.79
C VAL A 36 10.06 23.61 -52.11
N SER A 37 11.34 23.27 -51.92
CA SER A 37 11.86 21.93 -52.12
C SER A 37 12.64 21.46 -50.88
N PRO A 38 12.45 20.20 -50.43
CA PRO A 38 11.42 19.26 -50.90
C PRO A 38 10.00 19.73 -50.54
N ALA A 39 8.99 19.27 -51.30
CA ALA A 39 7.57 19.58 -51.04
C ALA A 39 7.02 18.90 -49.78
N SER A 40 7.68 17.81 -49.35
CA SER A 40 7.44 17.16 -48.07
C SER A 40 8.73 16.52 -47.56
N ALA A 41 8.90 16.45 -46.24
CA ALA A 41 10.01 15.72 -45.63
C ALA A 41 9.59 15.02 -44.33
N SER A 42 10.24 13.91 -44.02
CA SER A 42 10.18 13.29 -42.70
C SER A 42 11.49 13.56 -41.96
N VAL A 43 11.40 13.98 -40.70
CA VAL A 43 12.55 14.30 -39.85
C VAL A 43 12.37 13.64 -38.49
N GLN A 44 13.44 13.09 -37.91
CA GLN A 44 13.35 12.62 -36.52
C GLN A 44 13.36 13.80 -35.56
N GLU A 45 12.68 13.65 -34.42
CA GLU A 45 12.76 14.59 -33.30
C GLU A 45 14.23 14.89 -32.95
N GLY A 46 14.58 16.17 -32.76
CA GLY A 46 15.95 16.64 -32.53
C GLY A 46 16.84 16.73 -33.78
N SER A 47 16.40 16.20 -34.93
CA SER A 47 17.13 16.31 -36.20
C SER A 47 16.67 17.51 -37.03
N THR A 48 17.43 17.83 -38.08
CA THR A 48 17.14 18.95 -38.98
C THR A 48 17.02 18.53 -40.43
N THR A 49 16.31 19.33 -41.22
CA THR A 49 16.28 19.22 -42.68
C THR A 49 16.29 20.62 -43.30
N GLN A 50 16.98 20.77 -44.43
CA GLN A 50 17.09 22.06 -45.11
C GLN A 50 16.03 22.17 -46.21
N LEU A 51 15.23 23.23 -46.16
CA LEU A 51 14.32 23.61 -47.24
C LEU A 51 14.94 24.70 -48.12
N THR A 52 14.65 24.65 -49.41
CA THR A 52 15.03 25.70 -50.36
C THR A 52 13.78 26.34 -50.94
N ALA A 53 13.66 27.67 -50.82
CA ALA A 53 12.61 28.44 -51.48
C ALA A 53 13.16 29.10 -52.74
N THR A 54 12.43 29.00 -53.85
CA THR A 54 12.78 29.60 -55.13
C THR A 54 11.65 30.50 -55.61
N PRO A 55 11.73 31.82 -55.39
CA PRO A 55 10.83 32.79 -56.00
C PRO A 55 11.04 32.80 -57.52
N LYS A 56 9.96 32.85 -58.29
CA LYS A 56 9.97 32.86 -59.76
C LYS A 56 9.09 33.96 -60.32
N ASP A 57 9.47 34.50 -61.46
CA ASP A 57 8.62 35.41 -62.23
C ASP A 57 7.47 34.68 -62.95
N ALA A 58 6.66 35.42 -63.71
CA ALA A 58 5.53 34.86 -64.45
C ALA A 58 5.94 33.88 -65.57
N GLY A 59 7.19 33.96 -66.03
CA GLY A 59 7.78 33.02 -67.00
C GLY A 59 8.39 31.77 -66.36
N GLY A 60 8.39 31.68 -65.03
CA GLY A 60 8.99 30.56 -64.28
C GLY A 60 10.50 30.70 -64.06
N ILE A 61 11.10 31.85 -64.37
CA ILE A 61 12.53 32.09 -64.20
C ILE A 61 12.82 32.42 -62.72
N PRO A 62 13.82 31.77 -62.09
CA PRO A 62 14.21 32.08 -60.72
C PRO A 62 14.67 33.53 -60.53
N LEU A 63 14.14 34.19 -59.49
CA LEU A 63 14.52 35.54 -59.09
C LEU A 63 15.51 35.48 -57.92
N LEU A 64 16.80 35.72 -58.21
CA LEU A 64 17.88 35.71 -57.21
C LEU A 64 17.87 36.97 -56.33
N GLY A 65 18.40 36.86 -55.11
CA GLY A 65 18.54 37.98 -54.18
C GLY A 65 17.24 38.46 -53.52
N ARG A 66 16.12 37.79 -53.78
CA ARG A 66 14.83 38.09 -53.16
C ARG A 66 14.83 37.61 -51.70
N ILE A 67 14.29 38.45 -50.82
CA ILE A 67 14.15 38.12 -49.40
C ILE A 67 12.98 37.15 -49.24
N VAL A 68 13.26 36.02 -48.59
CA VAL A 68 12.26 35.01 -48.23
C VAL A 68 12.10 35.00 -46.72
N THR A 69 10.86 35.08 -46.25
CA THR A 69 10.52 34.88 -44.84
C THR A 69 9.90 33.49 -44.64
N TRP A 70 10.23 32.86 -43.53
CA TRP A 70 9.77 31.50 -43.21
C TRP A 70 8.86 31.51 -41.99
N SER A 71 7.85 30.65 -41.99
CA SER A 71 7.00 30.38 -40.83
C SER A 71 6.65 28.90 -40.73
N SER A 72 6.35 28.45 -39.51
CA SER A 72 5.84 27.10 -39.26
C SER A 72 4.39 27.20 -38.79
N GLY A 73 3.52 26.37 -39.37
CA GLY A 73 2.13 26.23 -38.93
C GLY A 73 1.99 25.47 -37.60
N ASN A 74 3.03 24.77 -37.14
CA ASN A 74 3.05 24.06 -35.86
C ASN A 74 4.47 24.02 -35.29
N THR A 75 4.82 25.04 -34.50
CA THR A 75 6.14 25.15 -33.86
C THR A 75 6.38 24.11 -32.77
N ALA A 76 5.34 23.49 -32.21
CA ALA A 76 5.48 22.39 -31.26
C ALA A 76 5.98 21.12 -31.95
N ALA A 77 5.61 20.89 -33.21
CA ALA A 77 6.14 19.79 -34.00
C ALA A 77 7.47 20.15 -34.68
N ALA A 78 7.54 21.26 -35.43
CA ALA A 78 8.76 21.67 -36.13
C ALA A 78 8.92 23.19 -36.19
N THR A 79 10.15 23.67 -36.01
CA THR A 79 10.51 25.10 -36.16
C THR A 79 11.32 25.31 -37.43
N VAL A 80 11.35 26.53 -37.97
CA VAL A 80 12.15 26.89 -39.15
C VAL A 80 12.85 28.21 -38.89
N ASN A 81 14.12 28.32 -39.27
CA ASN A 81 14.88 29.56 -39.14
C ASN A 81 14.84 30.42 -40.43
N GLY A 82 15.47 31.59 -40.40
CA GLY A 82 15.51 32.51 -41.55
C GLY A 82 16.22 31.97 -42.80
N SER A 83 17.06 30.93 -42.68
CA SER A 83 17.71 30.27 -43.81
C SER A 83 16.92 29.07 -44.34
N GLY A 84 15.72 28.78 -43.83
CA GLY A 84 14.92 27.62 -44.23
C GLY A 84 15.37 26.30 -43.60
N LEU A 85 16.24 26.33 -42.57
CA LEU A 85 16.61 25.13 -41.82
C LEU A 85 15.48 24.80 -40.85
N VAL A 86 14.87 23.63 -41.04
CA VAL A 86 13.79 23.11 -40.20
C VAL A 86 14.37 22.20 -39.12
N SER A 87 13.94 22.37 -37.88
CA SER A 87 14.29 21.52 -36.73
C SER A 87 13.06 20.81 -36.19
N GLY A 88 13.10 19.48 -36.10
CA GLY A 88 12.04 18.69 -35.47
C GLY A 88 12.07 18.84 -33.95
N ALA A 89 10.97 19.28 -33.36
CA ALA A 89 10.84 19.57 -31.93
C ALA A 89 10.12 18.43 -31.17
N ALA A 90 9.03 17.91 -31.71
CA ALA A 90 8.28 16.77 -31.16
C ALA A 90 7.52 16.03 -32.26
N ALA A 91 7.16 14.77 -32.04
CA ALA A 91 6.39 14.00 -33.02
C ALA A 91 5.07 14.70 -33.42
N GLY A 92 4.81 14.77 -34.72
CA GLY A 92 3.65 15.47 -35.26
C GLY A 92 3.90 16.01 -36.66
N THR A 93 2.96 16.81 -37.18
CA THR A 93 3.06 17.40 -38.51
C THR A 93 3.07 18.93 -38.45
N ALA A 94 3.83 19.55 -39.35
CA ALA A 94 3.89 21.00 -39.52
C ALA A 94 3.98 21.36 -41.01
N THR A 95 3.18 22.32 -41.45
CA THR A 95 3.37 22.93 -42.78
C THR A 95 4.28 24.14 -42.63
N ILE A 96 5.43 24.10 -43.31
CA ILE A 96 6.39 25.20 -43.37
C ILE A 96 6.07 26.07 -44.57
N THR A 97 5.94 27.39 -44.37
CA THR A 97 5.59 28.35 -45.41
C THR A 97 6.75 29.30 -45.69
N ALA A 98 7.18 29.38 -46.94
CA ALA A 98 8.10 30.40 -47.44
C ALA A 98 7.29 31.51 -48.12
N THR A 99 7.51 32.76 -47.72
CA THR A 99 6.82 33.93 -48.28
C THR A 99 7.81 34.89 -48.91
N CYS A 100 7.52 35.34 -50.13
CA CYS A 100 8.30 36.34 -50.84
C CYS A 100 7.34 37.28 -51.60
N GLU A 101 7.37 38.59 -51.30
CA GLU A 101 6.53 39.60 -51.95
C GLU A 101 5.03 39.26 -51.98
N GLY A 102 4.52 38.65 -50.90
CA GLY A 102 3.11 38.25 -50.78
C GLY A 102 2.75 36.94 -51.50
N ARG A 103 3.70 36.26 -52.14
CA ARG A 103 3.53 34.91 -52.70
C ARG A 103 4.11 33.86 -51.76
N THR A 104 3.47 32.71 -51.71
CA THR A 104 3.82 31.63 -50.80
C THR A 104 4.12 30.34 -51.52
N GLY A 105 4.98 29.52 -50.91
CA GLY A 105 5.16 28.12 -51.21
C GLY A 105 5.27 27.35 -49.89
N THR A 106 4.90 26.07 -49.90
CA THR A 106 4.82 25.28 -48.67
C THR A 106 5.60 23.97 -48.76
N SER A 107 5.99 23.43 -47.60
CA SER A 107 6.52 22.08 -47.44
C SER A 107 5.86 21.41 -46.25
N ASP A 108 5.37 20.18 -46.42
CA ASP A 108 4.77 19.41 -45.34
C ASP A 108 5.82 18.57 -44.61
N ILE A 109 6.03 18.87 -43.34
CA ILE A 109 7.01 18.22 -42.48
C ILE A 109 6.30 17.27 -41.53
N THR A 110 6.73 16.01 -41.53
CA THR A 110 6.33 15.00 -40.54
C THR A 110 7.50 14.71 -39.62
N VAL A 111 7.37 15.08 -38.35
CA VAL A 111 8.33 14.76 -37.31
C VAL A 111 7.97 13.41 -36.70
N THR A 112 8.89 12.46 -36.77
CA THR A 112 8.74 11.13 -36.16
C THR A 112 9.58 11.03 -34.91
N SER A 113 9.07 10.38 -33.88
CA SER A 113 9.89 10.07 -32.71
C SER A 113 10.84 8.90 -32.99
N ALA A 114 11.96 8.83 -32.28
CA ALA A 114 12.88 7.70 -32.41
C ALA A 114 12.20 6.41 -31.92
N PRO A 115 12.30 5.27 -32.62
CA PRO A 115 11.65 4.04 -32.18
C PRO A 115 12.25 3.52 -30.88
N VAL A 116 11.41 2.97 -29.99
CA VAL A 116 11.88 2.26 -28.80
C VAL A 116 12.59 0.97 -29.24
N ALA A 117 13.87 0.86 -28.92
CA ALA A 117 14.66 -0.34 -29.19
C ALA A 117 14.62 -1.33 -28.03
N SER A 118 14.64 -0.83 -26.79
CA SER A 118 14.63 -1.62 -25.54
C SER A 118 13.92 -0.89 -24.40
N VAL A 119 13.51 -1.64 -23.37
CA VAL A 119 13.02 -1.09 -22.10
C VAL A 119 13.84 -1.71 -20.98
N THR A 120 14.40 -0.89 -20.10
CA THR A 120 15.10 -1.36 -18.89
C THR A 120 14.26 -1.07 -17.65
N VAL A 121 14.05 -2.07 -16.79
CA VAL A 121 13.39 -1.90 -15.49
C VAL A 121 14.45 -1.90 -14.39
N SER A 122 14.33 -0.97 -13.45
CA SER A 122 15.22 -0.86 -12.29
C SER A 122 14.42 -0.70 -10.99
N PRO A 123 14.77 -1.44 -9.92
CA PRO A 123 15.77 -2.52 -9.88
C PRO A 123 15.40 -3.70 -10.79
N ALA A 124 16.38 -4.53 -11.17
CA ALA A 124 16.14 -5.75 -11.96
C ALA A 124 15.56 -6.90 -11.13
N SER A 125 15.74 -6.82 -9.81
CA SER A 125 15.10 -7.71 -8.84
C SER A 125 14.82 -6.95 -7.55
N ILE A 126 13.67 -7.19 -6.92
CA ILE A 126 13.32 -6.66 -5.61
C ILE A 126 12.85 -7.77 -4.68
N SER A 127 13.10 -7.60 -3.38
CA SER A 127 12.47 -8.37 -2.31
C SER A 127 11.50 -7.45 -1.59
N VAL A 128 10.23 -7.80 -1.52
CA VAL A 128 9.20 -7.02 -0.83
C VAL A 128 8.55 -7.89 0.23
N GLN A 129 8.29 -7.33 1.42
CA GLN A 129 7.52 -8.04 2.43
C GLN A 129 6.03 -8.00 2.04
N GLU A 130 5.30 -9.07 2.34
CA GLU A 130 3.83 -9.09 2.25
C GLU A 130 3.21 -7.86 2.95
N GLY A 131 2.27 -7.18 2.27
CA GLY A 131 1.66 -5.93 2.73
C GLY A 131 2.49 -4.65 2.47
N SER A 132 3.77 -4.78 2.12
CA SER A 132 4.63 -3.63 1.79
C SER A 132 4.65 -3.29 0.30
N THR A 133 5.20 -2.11 -0.03
CA THR A 133 5.31 -1.64 -1.43
C THR A 133 6.74 -1.28 -1.80
N THR A 134 7.06 -1.31 -3.09
CA THR A 134 8.37 -0.88 -3.63
C THR A 134 8.18 -0.34 -5.05
N GLN A 135 8.86 0.76 -5.36
CA GLN A 135 8.74 1.43 -6.66
C GLN A 135 9.73 0.85 -7.68
N LEU A 136 9.23 0.48 -8.86
CA LEU A 136 10.05 0.17 -10.04
C LEU A 136 10.05 1.34 -11.03
N THR A 137 11.15 1.53 -11.74
CA THR A 137 11.27 2.53 -12.81
C THR A 137 11.53 1.84 -14.13
N ALA A 138 10.74 2.14 -15.16
CA ALA A 138 10.97 1.69 -16.52
C ALA A 138 11.52 2.82 -17.39
N THR A 139 12.61 2.53 -18.13
CA THR A 139 13.28 3.49 -19.01
C THR A 139 13.34 2.92 -20.43
N PRO A 140 12.44 3.36 -21.34
CA PRO A 140 12.55 3.07 -22.76
C PRO A 140 13.79 3.74 -23.36
N LYS A 141 14.49 3.05 -24.28
CA LYS A 141 15.70 3.55 -24.92
C LYS A 141 15.68 3.34 -26.44
N ASP A 142 16.29 4.26 -27.17
CA ASP A 142 16.55 4.10 -28.61
C ASP A 142 17.67 3.09 -28.90
N ALA A 143 17.99 2.89 -30.17
CA ALA A 143 19.05 1.97 -30.60
C ALA A 143 20.47 2.40 -30.16
N GLY A 144 20.66 3.69 -29.85
CA GLY A 144 21.92 4.23 -29.32
C GLY A 144 22.03 4.14 -27.79
N GLY A 145 20.97 3.69 -27.11
CA GLY A 145 20.91 3.60 -25.65
C GLY A 145 20.45 4.89 -24.96
N THR A 146 20.04 5.91 -25.71
CA THR A 146 19.51 7.17 -25.16
C THR A 146 18.12 6.94 -24.60
N ALA A 147 17.85 7.47 -23.40
CA ALA A 147 16.54 7.38 -22.77
C ALA A 147 15.49 8.20 -23.55
N LEU A 148 14.34 7.60 -23.80
CA LEU A 148 13.21 8.22 -24.48
C LEU A 148 12.17 8.66 -23.43
N LEU A 149 12.08 9.97 -23.18
CA LEU A 149 11.16 10.55 -22.22
C LEU A 149 9.74 10.68 -22.78
N GLY A 150 8.73 10.80 -21.90
CA GLY A 150 7.34 11.02 -22.29
C GLY A 150 6.63 9.82 -22.92
N ARG A 151 7.29 8.65 -22.97
CA ARG A 151 6.71 7.42 -23.50
C ARG A 151 5.75 6.78 -22.50
N VAL A 152 4.65 6.27 -23.02
CA VAL A 152 3.67 5.53 -22.22
C VAL A 152 4.22 4.13 -21.95
N VAL A 153 4.29 3.77 -20.66
CA VAL A 153 4.67 2.43 -20.20
C VAL A 153 3.45 1.78 -19.58
N THR A 154 3.21 0.52 -19.95
CA THR A 154 2.18 -0.33 -19.33
C THR A 154 2.85 -1.39 -18.47
N TRP A 155 2.26 -1.70 -17.32
CA TRP A 155 2.79 -2.64 -16.35
C TRP A 155 1.87 -3.85 -16.21
N SER A 156 2.46 -5.01 -15.95
CA SER A 156 1.74 -6.25 -15.68
C SER A 156 2.52 -7.13 -14.72
N SER A 157 1.81 -7.99 -14.00
CA SER A 157 2.35 -9.05 -13.15
C SER A 157 1.88 -10.40 -13.69
N ASP A 158 2.78 -11.37 -13.78
CA ASP A 158 2.43 -12.75 -14.15
C ASP A 158 1.75 -13.52 -12.99
N ASN A 159 1.93 -13.05 -11.75
CA ASN A 159 1.38 -13.66 -10.55
C ASN A 159 0.85 -12.58 -9.59
N THR A 160 -0.39 -12.14 -9.84
CA THR A 160 -1.08 -11.15 -9.01
C THR A 160 -1.42 -11.65 -7.60
N ALA A 161 -1.40 -12.96 -7.37
CA ALA A 161 -1.58 -13.53 -6.03
C ALA A 161 -0.34 -13.33 -5.15
N ALA A 162 0.86 -13.29 -5.75
CA ALA A 162 2.08 -12.93 -5.03
C ALA A 162 2.29 -11.41 -5.00
N ALA A 163 2.29 -10.73 -6.15
CA ALA A 163 2.53 -9.29 -6.23
C ALA A 163 1.70 -8.60 -7.31
N THR A 164 1.18 -7.41 -7.01
CA THR A 164 0.50 -6.54 -7.99
C THR A 164 1.37 -5.33 -8.33
N VAL A 165 1.09 -4.67 -9.47
CA VAL A 165 1.78 -3.44 -9.90
C VAL A 165 0.75 -2.47 -10.48
N ASN A 166 0.87 -1.19 -10.14
CA ASN A 166 -0.01 -0.15 -10.69
C ASN A 166 0.57 0.53 -11.94
N GLY A 167 -0.17 1.48 -12.52
CA GLY A 167 0.24 2.21 -13.74
C GLY A 167 1.50 3.06 -13.58
N SER A 168 1.92 3.40 -12.35
CA SER A 168 3.16 4.14 -12.09
C SER A 168 4.35 3.22 -11.81
N GLY A 169 4.18 1.89 -11.83
CA GLY A 169 5.23 0.92 -11.50
C GLY A 169 5.42 0.67 -10.00
N LEU A 170 4.46 1.09 -9.15
CA LEU A 170 4.48 0.77 -7.72
C LEU A 170 4.01 -0.68 -7.53
N VAL A 171 4.90 -1.51 -7.00
CA VAL A 171 4.64 -2.93 -6.72
C VAL A 171 4.15 -3.09 -5.28
N SER A 172 3.12 -3.91 -5.07
CA SER A 172 2.57 -4.27 -3.76
C SER A 172 2.70 -5.79 -3.54
N GLY A 173 3.30 -6.19 -2.41
CA GLY A 173 3.34 -7.59 -2.00
C GLY A 173 2.00 -8.05 -1.45
N VAL A 174 1.40 -9.07 -2.06
CA VAL A 174 0.07 -9.62 -1.71
C VAL A 174 0.20 -10.86 -0.82
N ALA A 175 1.03 -11.82 -1.22
CA ALA A 175 1.29 -13.03 -0.45
C ALA A 175 2.69 -13.58 -0.78
N ALA A 176 3.25 -14.38 0.12
CA ALA A 176 4.55 -15.02 -0.09
C ALA A 176 4.61 -15.78 -1.43
N GLY A 177 5.64 -15.51 -2.22
CA GLY A 177 5.77 -16.10 -3.55
C GLY A 177 6.73 -15.32 -4.43
N THR A 178 6.74 -15.67 -5.71
CA THR A 178 7.52 -14.96 -6.73
C THR A 178 6.59 -14.48 -7.85
N ALA A 179 6.95 -13.35 -8.45
CA ALA A 179 6.30 -12.78 -9.61
C ALA A 179 7.34 -12.10 -10.50
N THR A 180 7.13 -12.07 -11.80
CA THR A 180 7.88 -11.25 -12.74
C THR A 180 7.01 -10.08 -13.18
N ILE A 181 7.45 -8.86 -12.85
CA ILE A 181 6.79 -7.63 -13.26
C ILE A 181 7.33 -7.21 -14.62
N THR A 182 6.45 -7.01 -15.60
CA THR A 182 6.80 -6.65 -16.98
C THR A 182 6.34 -5.23 -17.29
N ALA A 183 7.28 -4.36 -17.68
CA ALA A 183 7.02 -3.06 -18.27
C ALA A 183 7.07 -3.15 -19.79
N THR A 184 6.01 -2.70 -20.49
CA THR A 184 5.91 -2.72 -21.94
C THR A 184 5.76 -1.30 -22.51
N CYS A 185 6.58 -0.96 -23.50
CA CYS A 185 6.53 0.29 -24.24
C CYS A 185 6.73 0.01 -25.73
N GLU A 186 5.75 0.36 -26.57
CA GLU A 186 5.82 0.21 -28.04
C GLU A 186 6.23 -1.20 -28.51
N GLY A 187 5.73 -2.23 -27.82
CA GLY A 187 6.02 -3.64 -28.12
C GLY A 187 7.38 -4.14 -27.62
N LYS A 188 8.17 -3.30 -26.95
CA LYS A 188 9.40 -3.70 -26.25
C LYS A 188 9.13 -3.87 -24.76
N THR A 189 9.80 -4.84 -24.16
CA THR A 189 9.60 -5.21 -22.75
C THR A 189 10.89 -5.12 -21.96
N GLY A 190 10.74 -4.81 -20.68
CA GLY A 190 11.76 -5.00 -19.65
C GLY A 190 11.09 -5.62 -18.42
N THR A 191 11.84 -6.38 -17.63
CA THR A 191 11.28 -7.12 -16.50
C THR A 191 12.04 -6.84 -15.20
N SER A 192 11.35 -7.02 -14.07
CA SER A 192 11.95 -7.14 -12.75
C SER A 192 11.42 -8.41 -12.08
N ASP A 193 12.31 -9.18 -11.49
CA ASP A 193 11.93 -10.31 -10.65
C ASP A 193 11.54 -9.81 -9.26
N VAL A 194 10.43 -10.30 -8.73
CA VAL A 194 9.90 -9.91 -7.42
C VAL A 194 9.81 -11.16 -6.56
N THR A 195 10.50 -11.14 -5.44
CA THR A 195 10.29 -12.11 -4.36
C THR A 195 9.46 -11.43 -3.28
N VAL A 196 8.26 -11.94 -3.05
CA VAL A 196 7.46 -11.56 -1.89
C VAL A 196 7.85 -12.48 -0.76
N THR A 197 8.56 -11.95 0.22
CA THR A 197 8.82 -12.68 1.44
C THR A 197 7.56 -12.62 2.29
N PRO A 198 7.16 -13.71 2.95
CA PRO A 198 6.13 -13.62 3.97
C PRO A 198 6.53 -12.54 4.96
N VAL A 199 5.54 -11.94 5.62
CA VAL A 199 5.85 -11.36 6.93
C VAL A 199 6.40 -12.53 7.73
N SER A 200 7.72 -12.56 7.99
CA SER A 200 8.31 -13.61 8.84
C SER A 200 7.35 -13.78 9.99
N SER A 201 6.82 -14.99 10.17
CA SER A 201 6.07 -15.37 11.35
C SER A 201 7.06 -15.31 12.50
N GLY A 202 7.39 -14.08 12.91
CA GLY A 202 8.41 -13.77 13.89
C GLY A 202 8.03 -14.28 15.26
N GLY A 203 6.78 -14.72 15.47
CA GLY A 203 6.39 -15.59 16.57
C GLY A 203 6.64 -17.04 16.21
N GLY A 204 7.77 -17.60 16.64
CA GLY A 204 8.04 -19.02 16.48
C GLY A 204 6.83 -19.86 16.91
N GLN A 205 6.32 -20.70 16.01
CA GLN A 205 5.10 -21.50 16.18
C GLN A 205 4.92 -22.01 17.61
N PHE A 206 3.81 -21.66 18.24
CA PHE A 206 3.47 -22.01 19.61
C PHE A 206 2.60 -23.28 19.60
N ASN A 207 2.76 -24.13 20.62
CA ASN A 207 1.83 -25.25 20.81
C ASN A 207 0.64 -24.86 21.67
N HIS A 208 0.81 -23.86 22.55
CA HIS A 208 -0.21 -23.39 23.47
C HIS A 208 -0.30 -21.87 23.45
N VAL A 209 -1.51 -21.34 23.25
CA VAL A 209 -1.84 -19.92 23.41
C VAL A 209 -2.85 -19.78 24.54
N PHE A 210 -2.57 -18.88 25.47
CA PHE A 210 -3.41 -18.55 26.62
C PHE A 210 -3.80 -17.08 26.55
N ILE A 211 -5.08 -16.78 26.70
CA ILE A 211 -5.61 -15.43 26.80
C ILE A 211 -6.22 -15.27 28.20
N VAL A 212 -5.78 -14.26 28.94
CA VAL A 212 -6.42 -13.80 30.18
C VAL A 212 -6.97 -12.42 29.89
N VAL A 213 -8.28 -12.24 30.08
CA VAL A 213 -8.95 -10.96 29.92
C VAL A 213 -9.27 -10.39 31.29
N GLU A 214 -8.82 -9.16 31.53
CA GLU A 214 -9.10 -8.34 32.70
C GLU A 214 -10.09 -7.22 32.33
N GLU A 215 -10.76 -6.62 33.31
CA GLU A 215 -11.86 -5.67 33.14
C GLU A 215 -11.57 -4.26 33.71
N ASN A 216 -12.48 -3.35 33.37
CA ASN A 216 -12.15 -2.09 32.70
C ASN A 216 -11.17 -1.22 33.48
N THR A 217 -9.98 -1.00 32.91
CA THR A 217 -8.96 -0.16 33.53
C THR A 217 -8.16 0.60 32.47
N ASP A 218 -7.99 1.91 32.67
CA ASP A 218 -7.18 2.76 31.79
C ASP A 218 -5.72 2.25 31.74
N TYR A 219 -5.08 2.33 30.57
CA TYR A 219 -3.67 1.95 30.41
C TYR A 219 -2.75 2.57 31.48
N ALA A 220 -2.98 3.84 31.83
CA ALA A 220 -2.17 4.57 32.80
C ALA A 220 -2.37 4.10 34.26
N ASP A 221 -3.51 3.46 34.54
CA ASP A 221 -3.83 2.88 35.84
C ASP A 221 -3.36 1.42 35.96
N VAL A 222 -2.90 0.80 34.86
CA VAL A 222 -2.25 -0.51 34.87
C VAL A 222 -0.73 -0.37 34.75
N ILE A 223 -0.24 0.21 33.65
CA ILE A 223 1.18 0.27 33.33
C ILE A 223 1.85 1.42 34.09
N GLY A 224 2.78 1.08 34.98
CA GLY A 224 3.44 1.97 35.92
C GLY A 224 2.77 2.03 37.30
N ASN A 225 1.64 1.34 37.50
CA ASN A 225 0.95 1.31 38.79
C ASN A 225 1.71 0.46 39.82
N SER A 226 2.02 1.06 40.98
CA SER A 226 2.73 0.41 42.08
C SER A 226 1.89 -0.66 42.80
N ALA A 227 0.57 -0.67 42.61
CA ALA A 227 -0.32 -1.72 43.08
C ALA A 227 -0.29 -2.97 42.20
N MET A 228 0.31 -2.90 41.00
CA MET A 228 0.41 -4.01 40.05
C MET A 228 1.85 -4.40 39.72
N PRO A 229 2.70 -4.68 40.73
CA PRO A 229 4.11 -4.97 40.50
C PRO A 229 4.36 -6.24 39.68
N TYR A 230 3.48 -7.24 39.75
CA TYR A 230 3.67 -8.50 39.02
C TYR A 230 3.46 -8.32 37.52
N LEU A 231 2.30 -7.80 37.09
CA LEU A 231 2.00 -7.56 35.68
C LEU A 231 2.99 -6.56 35.06
N ASN A 232 3.36 -5.50 35.79
CA ASN A 232 4.39 -4.56 35.32
C ASN A 232 5.78 -5.21 35.21
N GLY A 233 6.10 -6.17 36.09
CA GLY A 233 7.31 -6.97 35.98
C GLY A 233 7.32 -7.82 34.70
N LEU A 234 6.19 -8.44 34.36
CA LEU A 234 6.02 -9.17 33.10
C LEU A 234 6.16 -8.25 31.88
N ALA A 235 5.53 -7.07 31.90
CA ALA A 235 5.63 -6.08 30.83
C ALA A 235 7.07 -5.57 30.61
N GLN A 236 7.84 -5.41 31.69
CA GLN A 236 9.27 -5.05 31.61
C GLN A 236 10.15 -6.19 31.11
N GLN A 237 9.81 -7.43 31.42
CA GLN A 237 10.60 -8.60 31.07
C GLN A 237 10.36 -9.07 29.63
N TYR A 238 9.12 -9.01 29.15
CA TYR A 238 8.69 -9.59 27.88
C TYR A 238 8.20 -8.51 26.90
N GLY A 239 7.02 -8.67 26.31
CA GLY A 239 6.47 -7.78 25.30
C GLY A 239 5.33 -6.90 25.83
N LEU A 240 5.35 -5.61 25.52
CA LEU A 240 4.29 -4.65 25.84
C LEU A 240 3.84 -3.88 24.59
N ALA A 241 2.54 -3.88 24.30
CA ALA A 241 1.98 -3.03 23.25
C ALA A 241 1.63 -1.66 23.84
N THR A 242 2.43 -0.64 23.54
CA THR A 242 2.26 0.70 24.13
C THR A 242 1.18 1.52 23.45
N GLN A 243 0.59 1.03 22.35
CA GLN A 243 -0.47 1.65 21.55
C GLN A 243 -1.59 0.63 21.26
N TYR A 244 -2.01 -0.14 22.28
CA TYR A 244 -3.15 -1.05 22.18
C TYR A 244 -4.42 -0.34 22.65
N TYR A 245 -5.50 -0.48 21.87
CA TYR A 245 -6.79 0.17 22.14
C TYR A 245 -7.93 -0.84 22.06
N ALA A 246 -8.88 -0.73 22.97
CA ALA A 246 -10.15 -1.42 22.86
C ALA A 246 -10.99 -0.82 21.73
N ASN A 247 -11.89 -1.63 21.18
CA ASN A 247 -12.65 -1.26 19.99
C ASN A 247 -13.92 -0.48 20.34
N THR A 248 -14.50 -0.72 21.51
CA THR A 248 -15.83 -0.19 21.83
C THR A 248 -16.12 -0.18 23.33
N HIS A 249 -17.34 0.24 23.68
CA HIS A 249 -17.97 0.20 25.00
C HIS A 249 -19.43 -0.27 24.85
N PRO A 250 -19.99 -1.05 25.77
CA PRO A 250 -19.36 -1.70 26.94
C PRO A 250 -18.65 -3.02 26.59
N SER A 251 -18.11 -3.71 27.60
CA SER A 251 -17.21 -4.87 27.52
C SER A 251 -17.59 -5.94 26.47
N ILE A 252 -18.87 -6.32 26.38
CA ILE A 252 -19.32 -7.46 25.55
C ILE A 252 -18.91 -7.34 24.07
N GLY A 253 -18.88 -6.12 23.53
CA GLY A 253 -18.44 -5.87 22.17
C GLY A 253 -16.96 -6.19 21.96
N ASN A 254 -16.13 -5.91 22.96
CA ASN A 254 -14.69 -6.20 22.96
C ASN A 254 -14.40 -7.71 23.04
N TYR A 255 -15.15 -8.45 23.86
CA TYR A 255 -15.06 -9.92 23.89
C TYR A 255 -15.38 -10.56 22.54
N PHE A 256 -16.38 -10.03 21.82
CA PHE A 256 -16.65 -10.48 20.46
C PHE A 256 -15.56 -10.07 19.48
N MET A 257 -14.93 -8.90 19.62
CA MET A 257 -13.76 -8.57 18.80
C MET A 257 -12.58 -9.54 19.04
N MET A 258 -12.38 -10.02 20.27
CA MET A 258 -11.33 -10.99 20.61
C MET A 258 -11.59 -12.41 20.09
N THR A 259 -12.83 -12.78 19.76
CA THR A 259 -13.20 -14.17 19.41
C THR A 259 -13.88 -14.33 18.05
N VAL A 260 -14.59 -13.32 17.59
CA VAL A 260 -15.27 -13.23 16.31
C VAL A 260 -14.53 -12.25 15.39
N GLY A 261 -13.98 -11.17 15.93
CA GLY A 261 -13.37 -10.11 15.12
C GLY A 261 -14.41 -9.16 14.51
N ASP A 262 -15.60 -9.09 15.11
CA ASP A 262 -16.68 -8.16 14.81
C ASP A 262 -17.36 -7.70 16.10
N ILE A 263 -17.81 -6.45 16.15
CA ILE A 263 -18.69 -5.96 17.22
C ILE A 263 -20.10 -6.50 16.93
N ILE A 264 -20.47 -7.59 17.58
CA ILE A 264 -21.80 -8.21 17.43
C ILE A 264 -22.88 -7.36 18.11
N THR A 265 -22.57 -6.85 19.30
CA THR A 265 -23.48 -6.06 20.13
C THR A 265 -22.68 -5.26 21.14
N ASN A 266 -23.28 -4.17 21.62
CA ASN A 266 -22.83 -3.35 22.76
C ASN A 266 -23.96 -3.27 23.81
N ASP A 267 -24.83 -4.29 23.83
CA ASP A 267 -25.92 -4.43 24.78
C ASP A 267 -25.58 -5.55 25.76
N ASP A 268 -25.29 -5.20 27.00
CA ASP A 268 -25.00 -6.17 28.08
C ASP A 268 -26.16 -7.11 28.38
N ALA A 269 -27.39 -6.78 27.97
CA ALA A 269 -28.55 -7.65 28.09
C ALA A 269 -28.67 -8.65 26.93
N TYR A 270 -27.66 -8.75 26.06
CA TYR A 270 -27.67 -9.64 24.92
C TYR A 270 -27.77 -11.11 25.34
N THR A 271 -28.74 -11.80 24.74
CA THR A 271 -29.13 -13.19 25.08
C THR A 271 -29.36 -14.06 23.84
N SER A 272 -28.78 -13.66 22.71
CA SER A 272 -28.90 -14.40 21.44
C SER A 272 -27.59 -15.07 21.05
N THR A 273 -27.67 -16.18 20.33
CA THR A 273 -26.47 -16.88 19.83
C THR A 273 -25.86 -16.18 18.61
N VAL A 274 -24.56 -16.38 18.42
CA VAL A 274 -23.73 -15.78 17.37
C VAL A 274 -23.29 -16.86 16.37
N SER A 275 -23.69 -16.71 15.11
CA SER A 275 -23.38 -17.67 14.03
C SER A 275 -22.21 -17.27 13.13
N GLN A 276 -21.77 -16.01 13.26
CA GLN A 276 -20.64 -15.43 12.55
C GLN A 276 -19.40 -16.30 12.68
N ASP A 277 -18.55 -16.26 11.65
CA ASP A 277 -17.27 -16.96 11.65
C ASP A 277 -16.42 -16.52 12.86
N ASN A 278 -15.84 -17.48 13.56
CA ASN A 278 -15.27 -17.26 14.88
C ASN A 278 -14.09 -18.19 15.14
N ILE A 279 -13.41 -17.92 16.26
CA ILE A 279 -12.19 -18.61 16.67
C ILE A 279 -12.38 -20.12 16.85
N VAL A 280 -13.48 -20.58 17.44
CA VAL A 280 -13.76 -22.03 17.66
C VAL A 280 -13.81 -22.75 16.32
N ARG A 281 -14.52 -22.17 15.35
CA ARG A 281 -14.62 -22.72 14.00
C ARG A 281 -13.24 -22.84 13.34
N LYS A 282 -12.36 -21.84 13.51
CA LYS A 282 -10.99 -21.88 12.99
C LYS A 282 -10.13 -22.95 13.66
N LEU A 283 -10.20 -23.04 14.98
CA LEU A 283 -9.45 -24.02 15.78
C LEU A 283 -9.85 -25.44 15.41
N VAL A 284 -11.15 -25.74 15.37
CA VAL A 284 -11.68 -27.06 15.00
C VAL A 284 -11.31 -27.43 13.57
N ALA A 285 -11.46 -26.51 12.61
CA ALA A 285 -11.09 -26.75 11.22
C ALA A 285 -9.59 -27.06 11.04
N ALA A 286 -8.74 -26.49 11.89
CA ALA A 286 -7.30 -26.72 11.91
C ALA A 286 -6.87 -27.94 12.77
N GLY A 287 -7.82 -28.68 13.35
CA GLY A 287 -7.55 -29.82 14.23
C GLY A 287 -6.90 -29.42 15.56
N LYS A 288 -7.09 -28.18 16.01
CA LYS A 288 -6.55 -27.66 17.28
C LYS A 288 -7.56 -27.86 18.41
N THR A 289 -7.06 -28.25 19.58
CA THR A 289 -7.86 -28.35 20.80
C THR A 289 -8.00 -26.98 21.45
N TRP A 290 -9.10 -26.76 22.15
CA TRP A 290 -9.34 -25.50 22.85
C TRP A 290 -10.15 -25.72 24.13
N LYS A 291 -10.08 -24.76 25.06
CA LYS A 291 -10.84 -24.78 26.31
C LYS A 291 -11.03 -23.36 26.86
N VAL A 292 -12.16 -23.12 27.52
CA VAL A 292 -12.38 -21.96 28.38
C VAL A 292 -12.25 -22.40 29.84
N TYR A 293 -11.50 -21.65 30.63
CA TYR A 293 -11.39 -21.82 32.08
C TYR A 293 -12.00 -20.61 32.76
N ALA A 294 -13.22 -20.74 33.27
CA ALA A 294 -13.97 -19.64 33.86
C ALA A 294 -14.12 -19.82 35.38
N GLU A 295 -13.74 -18.81 36.16
CA GLU A 295 -13.98 -18.81 37.61
C GLU A 295 -15.48 -18.75 37.92
N ASP A 296 -15.88 -19.44 38.98
CA ASP A 296 -17.27 -19.53 39.44
C ASP A 296 -18.29 -20.03 38.38
N LEU A 297 -17.82 -20.59 37.25
CA LEU A 297 -18.69 -21.23 36.25
C LEU A 297 -19.58 -22.32 36.91
N PRO A 298 -20.91 -22.29 36.74
CA PRO A 298 -21.80 -23.18 37.49
C PRO A 298 -21.57 -24.68 37.26
N SER A 299 -21.21 -25.08 36.03
CA SER A 299 -20.92 -26.47 35.68
C SER A 299 -20.15 -26.57 34.35
N ILE A 300 -19.57 -27.74 34.07
CA ILE A 300 -18.94 -28.00 32.76
C ILE A 300 -20.00 -27.92 31.66
N GLY A 301 -19.71 -27.16 30.60
CA GLY A 301 -20.62 -26.93 29.48
C GLY A 301 -21.81 -26.06 29.80
N PHE A 302 -21.71 -25.24 30.85
CA PHE A 302 -22.68 -24.19 31.12
C PHE A 302 -22.63 -23.13 30.01
N VAL A 303 -23.73 -22.98 29.27
CA VAL A 303 -23.84 -22.07 28.10
C VAL A 303 -25.07 -21.16 28.19
N ASP A 304 -25.64 -20.98 29.38
CA ASP A 304 -26.82 -20.12 29.54
C ASP A 304 -26.45 -18.66 29.26
N LEU A 305 -27.22 -18.02 28.38
CA LEU A 305 -26.98 -16.65 27.94
C LEU A 305 -27.63 -15.65 28.89
N GLY A 306 -26.93 -14.54 29.18
CA GLY A 306 -27.39 -13.50 30.10
C GLY A 306 -27.41 -13.93 31.58
N TYR A 307 -26.70 -15.00 31.94
CA TYR A 307 -26.51 -15.39 33.33
C TYR A 307 -25.49 -14.46 33.99
N ASP A 308 -25.80 -14.03 35.21
CA ASP A 308 -24.94 -13.24 36.09
C ASP A 308 -25.35 -13.53 37.54
N ASP A 309 -24.43 -14.03 38.36
CA ASP A 309 -24.64 -14.28 39.79
C ASP A 309 -23.82 -13.38 40.72
N GLY A 310 -23.24 -12.30 40.17
CA GLY A 310 -22.34 -11.40 40.87
C GLY A 310 -20.93 -11.97 41.06
N LYS A 311 -20.61 -13.10 40.41
CA LYS A 311 -19.23 -13.62 40.30
C LYS A 311 -18.91 -14.02 38.88
N TYR A 312 -19.72 -14.90 38.29
CA TYR A 312 -19.60 -15.27 36.88
C TYR A 312 -20.69 -14.56 36.08
N ALA A 313 -20.29 -13.90 35.01
CA ALA A 313 -21.19 -13.24 34.07
C ALA A 313 -20.93 -13.77 32.66
N SER A 314 -21.96 -14.34 32.01
CA SER A 314 -21.83 -14.91 30.66
C SER A 314 -21.29 -13.89 29.65
N LYS A 315 -21.59 -12.60 29.84
CA LYS A 315 -21.10 -11.52 28.95
C LYS A 315 -19.57 -11.39 28.89
N HIS A 316 -18.84 -11.93 29.87
CA HIS A 316 -17.36 -11.98 29.88
C HIS A 316 -16.81 -13.32 29.32
N ASP A 317 -17.69 -14.24 28.92
CA ASP A 317 -17.35 -15.50 28.27
C ASP A 317 -18.00 -15.57 26.87
N PRO A 318 -17.38 -14.96 25.84
CA PRO A 318 -17.97 -14.89 24.51
C PRO A 318 -18.19 -16.27 23.88
N PHE A 319 -17.51 -17.32 24.35
CA PHE A 319 -17.61 -18.66 23.78
C PHE A 319 -19.00 -19.25 23.97
N VAL A 320 -19.68 -18.95 25.08
CA VAL A 320 -21.03 -19.49 25.33
C VAL A 320 -22.07 -18.95 24.36
N TYR A 321 -21.81 -17.82 23.72
CA TYR A 321 -22.68 -17.24 22.70
C TYR A 321 -22.49 -17.85 21.32
N LEU A 322 -21.33 -18.43 21.02
CA LEU A 322 -21.01 -18.94 19.68
C LEU A 322 -21.86 -20.18 19.40
N THR A 323 -22.61 -20.20 18.28
CA THR A 323 -23.40 -21.38 17.87
C THR A 323 -22.56 -22.65 17.74
N ASP A 324 -21.27 -22.53 17.38
CA ASP A 324 -20.32 -23.65 17.34
C ASP A 324 -20.11 -24.30 18.72
N VAL A 325 -20.44 -23.60 19.82
CA VAL A 325 -20.34 -24.04 21.22
C VAL A 325 -21.72 -24.25 21.83
N HIS A 326 -22.56 -23.21 21.85
CA HIS A 326 -23.90 -23.20 22.45
C HIS A 326 -24.77 -24.35 21.95
N ASP A 327 -24.78 -24.58 20.63
CA ASP A 327 -25.65 -25.58 20.00
C ASP A 327 -24.95 -26.95 19.85
N ASN A 328 -23.76 -27.13 20.45
CA ASN A 328 -22.95 -28.34 20.32
C ASN A 328 -22.41 -28.80 21.67
N ALA A 329 -23.07 -29.79 22.28
CA ALA A 329 -22.69 -30.32 23.59
C ALA A 329 -21.23 -30.81 23.70
N THR A 330 -20.62 -31.29 22.61
CA THR A 330 -19.20 -31.68 22.61
C THR A 330 -18.30 -30.45 22.72
N GLN A 331 -18.58 -29.39 21.98
CA GLN A 331 -17.83 -28.14 22.06
C GLN A 331 -18.10 -27.40 23.37
N ALA A 332 -19.36 -27.38 23.83
CA ALA A 332 -19.73 -26.86 25.14
C ALA A 332 -18.94 -27.53 26.27
N SER A 333 -18.65 -28.84 26.19
CA SER A 333 -17.85 -29.54 27.22
C SER A 333 -16.42 -29.00 27.40
N HIS A 334 -15.94 -28.15 26.49
CA HIS A 334 -14.68 -27.42 26.62
C HIS A 334 -14.79 -26.11 27.41
N VAL A 335 -15.99 -25.69 27.83
CA VAL A 335 -16.19 -24.60 28.78
C VAL A 335 -16.23 -25.21 30.17
N VAL A 336 -15.21 -24.96 30.99
CA VAL A 336 -15.04 -25.64 32.29
C VAL A 336 -14.78 -24.66 33.42
N PRO A 337 -15.13 -25.03 34.67
CA PRO A 337 -14.74 -24.25 35.83
C PRO A 337 -13.21 -24.11 35.93
N PHE A 338 -12.74 -22.94 36.38
CA PHE A 338 -11.30 -22.62 36.48
C PHE A 338 -10.50 -23.60 37.35
N THR A 339 -11.15 -24.34 38.26
CA THR A 339 -10.53 -25.42 39.05
C THR A 339 -9.88 -26.51 38.19
N HIS A 340 -10.31 -26.68 36.93
CA HIS A 340 -9.68 -27.57 35.96
C HIS A 340 -8.31 -27.09 35.49
N PHE A 341 -8.02 -25.78 35.55
CA PHE A 341 -6.75 -25.20 35.11
C PHE A 341 -5.55 -25.79 35.87
N ALA A 342 -5.66 -25.89 37.21
CA ALA A 342 -4.63 -26.49 38.03
C ALA A 342 -4.43 -27.98 37.76
N THR A 343 -5.50 -28.70 37.40
CA THR A 343 -5.43 -30.11 37.02
C THR A 343 -4.66 -30.26 35.70
N ASP A 344 -5.04 -29.50 34.68
CA ASP A 344 -4.39 -29.55 33.37
C ASP A 344 -2.92 -29.11 33.44
N LEU A 345 -2.60 -28.12 34.29
CA LEU A 345 -1.22 -27.72 34.60
C LEU A 345 -0.42 -28.88 35.20
N ALA A 346 -0.98 -29.58 36.20
CA ALA A 346 -0.29 -30.67 36.89
C ALA A 346 -0.08 -31.90 35.99
N THR A 347 -0.94 -32.11 35.00
CA THR A 347 -0.88 -33.25 34.07
C THR A 347 -0.33 -32.92 32.69
N ASN A 348 0.13 -31.69 32.45
CA ASN A 348 0.55 -31.18 31.14
C ASN A 348 -0.50 -31.37 30.03
N ALA A 349 -1.78 -31.16 30.38
CA ALA A 349 -2.94 -31.47 29.53
C ALA A 349 -3.62 -30.21 28.94
N PHE A 350 -2.92 -29.08 28.91
CA PHE A 350 -3.46 -27.86 28.32
C PHE A 350 -3.81 -28.04 26.83
N PRO A 351 -4.89 -27.41 26.35
CA PRO A 351 -5.26 -27.42 24.94
C PRO A 351 -4.34 -26.50 24.13
N ASN A 352 -4.45 -26.53 22.80
CA ASN A 352 -3.72 -25.59 21.97
C ASN A 352 -4.14 -24.13 22.22
N TYR A 353 -5.42 -23.87 22.49
CA TYR A 353 -5.92 -22.53 22.78
C TYR A 353 -6.70 -22.53 24.11
N SER A 354 -6.34 -21.64 25.03
CA SER A 354 -7.00 -21.47 26.32
C SER A 354 -7.49 -20.03 26.46
N PHE A 355 -8.78 -19.86 26.77
CA PHE A 355 -9.34 -18.58 27.18
C PHE A 355 -9.64 -18.64 28.68
N ILE A 356 -9.17 -17.67 29.43
CA ILE A 356 -9.26 -17.65 30.89
C ILE A 356 -10.12 -16.46 31.29
N VAL A 357 -11.19 -16.74 32.02
CA VAL A 357 -12.19 -15.76 32.46
C VAL A 357 -12.13 -15.74 33.99
N PRO A 358 -11.41 -14.79 34.61
CA PRO A 358 -11.51 -14.56 36.05
C PRO A 358 -12.94 -14.13 36.43
N ASN A 359 -13.30 -14.23 37.71
CA ASN A 359 -14.59 -13.73 38.16
C ASN A 359 -14.59 -12.19 38.24
N LEU A 360 -15.77 -11.58 38.42
CA LEU A 360 -15.96 -10.12 38.43
C LEU A 360 -15.08 -9.36 39.45
N CYS A 361 -14.49 -10.02 40.45
CA CYS A 361 -13.52 -9.37 41.34
C CYS A 361 -12.10 -9.57 40.81
N ASN A 362 -11.76 -10.78 40.40
CA ASN A 362 -10.40 -11.12 39.99
C ASN A 362 -10.04 -10.57 38.61
N ASP A 363 -11.02 -10.25 37.77
CA ASP A 363 -10.83 -9.55 36.49
C ASP A 363 -10.62 -8.04 36.67
N GLY A 364 -11.03 -7.47 37.80
CA GLY A 364 -10.92 -6.04 38.11
C GLY A 364 -12.21 -5.23 37.92
N HIS A 365 -13.33 -5.87 37.54
CA HIS A 365 -14.61 -5.19 37.38
C HIS A 365 -15.16 -4.65 38.72
N ASP A 366 -15.14 -5.46 39.78
CA ASP A 366 -15.67 -5.15 41.11
C ASP A 366 -14.58 -4.85 42.16
N CYS A 367 -13.32 -5.15 41.83
CA CYS A 367 -12.19 -5.05 42.74
C CYS A 367 -11.01 -4.30 42.14
N GLY A 368 -10.17 -3.72 43.00
CA GLY A 368 -9.08 -2.86 42.55
C GLY A 368 -7.89 -3.63 41.92
N PRO A 369 -7.00 -2.90 41.22
CA PRO A 369 -5.89 -3.47 40.44
C PRO A 369 -4.92 -4.36 41.25
N GLY A 370 -4.77 -4.13 42.56
CA GLY A 370 -3.93 -4.98 43.40
C GLY A 370 -4.50 -6.39 43.66
N VAL A 371 -5.82 -6.56 43.53
CA VAL A 371 -6.47 -7.88 43.60
C VAL A 371 -6.15 -8.66 42.32
N VAL A 372 -6.33 -8.02 41.16
CA VAL A 372 -5.98 -8.56 39.83
C VAL A 372 -4.52 -9.02 39.80
N ASP A 373 -3.59 -8.15 40.20
CA ASP A 373 -2.15 -8.48 40.20
C ASP A 373 -1.81 -9.66 41.12
N SER A 374 -2.46 -9.73 42.29
CA SER A 374 -2.30 -10.86 43.22
C SER A 374 -2.88 -12.16 42.67
N TRP A 375 -4.00 -12.08 41.94
CA TRP A 375 -4.62 -13.23 41.29
C TRP A 375 -3.73 -13.77 40.16
N LEU A 376 -3.23 -12.88 39.29
CA LEU A 376 -2.26 -13.23 38.24
C LEU A 376 -1.00 -13.91 38.82
N LEU A 377 -0.42 -13.36 39.90
CA LEU A 377 0.72 -13.95 40.58
C LEU A 377 0.40 -15.33 41.17
N THR A 378 -0.80 -15.53 41.70
CA THR A 378 -1.15 -16.77 42.39
C THR A 378 -1.54 -17.88 41.42
N HIS A 379 -2.29 -17.54 40.37
CA HIS A 379 -2.97 -18.51 39.51
C HIS A 379 -2.35 -18.65 38.12
N ILE A 380 -1.72 -17.60 37.58
CA ILE A 380 -1.15 -17.59 36.23
C ILE A 380 0.39 -17.77 36.26
N ASP A 381 1.09 -17.24 37.25
CA ASP A 381 2.54 -17.44 37.40
C ASP A 381 3.01 -18.91 37.38
N PRO A 382 2.28 -19.88 38.00
CA PRO A 382 2.64 -21.29 37.91
C PRO A 382 2.64 -21.82 36.47
N LEU A 383 1.75 -21.34 35.60
CA LEU A 383 1.77 -21.66 34.17
C LEU A 383 3.06 -21.11 33.55
N ILE A 384 3.36 -19.82 33.75
CA ILE A 384 4.53 -19.17 33.16
C ILE A 384 5.81 -19.92 33.56
N LYS A 385 5.92 -20.37 34.81
CA LYS A 385 7.09 -21.12 35.32
C LYS A 385 7.14 -22.58 34.92
N SER A 386 6.07 -23.12 34.33
CA SER A 386 6.01 -24.54 33.95
C SER A 386 6.94 -24.85 32.77
N ALA A 387 7.52 -26.06 32.77
CA ALA A 387 8.43 -26.48 31.71
C ALA A 387 7.75 -26.54 30.34
N GLN A 388 6.47 -26.94 30.28
CA GLN A 388 5.68 -26.99 29.05
C GLN A 388 5.50 -25.58 28.46
N PHE A 389 5.10 -24.60 29.29
CA PHE A 389 4.94 -23.24 28.82
C PHE A 389 6.27 -22.63 28.35
N GLN A 390 7.37 -22.89 29.07
CA GLN A 390 8.70 -22.39 28.69
C GLN A 390 9.22 -22.98 27.37
N GLN A 391 8.67 -24.10 26.89
CA GLN A 391 9.06 -24.68 25.61
C GLN A 391 8.46 -23.90 24.43
N ASP A 392 7.16 -23.65 24.45
CA ASP A 392 6.42 -23.13 23.30
C ASP A 392 5.05 -22.52 23.65
N GLY A 393 4.90 -22.01 24.87
CA GLY A 393 3.72 -21.28 25.33
C GLY A 393 3.76 -19.79 24.97
N LEU A 394 2.60 -19.26 24.61
CA LEU A 394 2.31 -17.82 24.52
C LEU A 394 1.17 -17.51 25.48
N LEU A 395 1.39 -16.59 26.42
CA LEU A 395 0.36 -16.00 27.25
C LEU A 395 0.18 -14.54 26.85
N ILE A 396 -1.06 -14.12 26.66
CA ILE A 396 -1.45 -12.74 26.44
C ILE A 396 -2.36 -12.35 27.61
N ILE A 397 -1.98 -11.29 28.32
CA ILE A 397 -2.79 -10.65 29.35
C ILE A 397 -3.21 -9.30 28.79
N LEU A 398 -4.51 -9.05 28.68
CA LEU A 398 -5.05 -7.80 28.17
C LEU A 398 -6.32 -7.40 28.91
N TYR A 399 -6.61 -6.10 28.88
CA TYR A 399 -7.87 -5.57 29.37
C TYR A 399 -8.91 -5.51 28.24
N ASP A 400 -10.18 -5.55 28.56
CA ASP A 400 -11.26 -5.53 27.57
C ASP A 400 -11.52 -4.11 27.03
N GLU A 401 -11.56 -3.10 27.91
CA GLU A 401 -11.74 -1.68 27.62
C GLU A 401 -11.17 -0.81 28.75
N SER A 402 -11.07 0.49 28.48
CA SER A 402 -10.54 1.44 29.44
C SER A 402 -11.65 1.92 30.39
N GLY A 403 -11.30 2.50 31.54
CA GLY A 403 -12.30 2.96 32.52
C GLY A 403 -12.88 4.35 32.21
N GLY A 404 -12.16 5.18 31.44
CA GLY A 404 -12.60 6.55 31.14
C GLY A 404 -12.06 7.13 29.83
N ASP A 405 -11.36 6.34 29.02
CA ASP A 405 -10.88 6.73 27.69
C ASP A 405 -11.79 6.15 26.59
N ASP A 406 -12.15 6.98 25.61
CA ASP A 406 -12.93 6.56 24.43
C ASP A 406 -12.09 6.61 23.15
N THR A 407 -10.79 6.87 23.27
CA THR A 407 -9.87 6.97 22.12
C THR A 407 -9.88 5.66 21.33
N ASN A 408 -10.10 5.77 20.02
CA ASN A 408 -10.26 4.62 19.11
C ASN A 408 -11.44 3.68 19.44
N GLY A 409 -12.42 4.14 20.22
CA GLY A 409 -13.68 3.45 20.46
C GLY A 409 -13.83 2.99 21.91
N GLY A 410 -12.91 2.18 22.43
CA GLY A 410 -12.92 1.68 23.81
C GLY A 410 -11.79 2.21 24.71
N GLY A 411 -10.94 3.09 24.16
CA GLY A 411 -9.82 3.68 24.88
C GLY A 411 -8.57 2.82 24.93
N LYS A 412 -7.49 3.41 25.44
CA LYS A 412 -6.18 2.78 25.54
C LYS A 412 -6.11 1.85 26.75
N ILE A 413 -5.66 0.63 26.51
CA ILE A 413 -5.64 -0.46 27.50
C ILE A 413 -4.30 -1.20 27.54
N ALA A 414 -4.02 -1.84 28.66
CA ALA A 414 -2.81 -2.65 28.80
C ALA A 414 -2.92 -3.97 28.01
N TRP A 415 -1.81 -4.34 27.37
CA TRP A 415 -1.65 -5.60 26.66
C TRP A 415 -0.20 -6.08 26.79
N VAL A 416 -0.01 -7.30 27.30
CA VAL A 416 1.30 -7.88 27.60
C VAL A 416 1.40 -9.28 27.01
N ALA A 417 2.46 -9.55 26.25
CA ALA A 417 2.78 -10.88 25.73
C ALA A 417 3.95 -11.50 26.48
N VAL A 418 3.70 -12.65 27.09
CA VAL A 418 4.66 -13.44 27.85
C VAL A 418 4.99 -14.73 27.10
N SER A 419 6.27 -14.93 26.82
CA SER A 419 6.79 -16.17 26.26
C SER A 419 8.31 -16.22 26.37
N ALA A 420 8.88 -17.42 26.47
CA ALA A 420 10.32 -17.63 26.26
C ALA A 420 10.80 -17.22 24.85
N LYS A 421 9.89 -17.13 23.88
CA LYS A 421 10.16 -16.67 22.51
C LYS A 421 9.96 -15.16 22.31
N SER A 422 9.46 -14.44 23.32
CA SER A 422 9.30 -13.00 23.25
C SER A 422 10.66 -12.30 23.28
N LYS A 423 10.79 -11.21 22.53
CA LYS A 423 11.92 -10.29 22.67
C LYS A 423 11.87 -9.69 24.06
N SER A 424 12.96 -9.78 24.82
CA SER A 424 12.99 -9.30 26.20
C SER A 424 12.84 -7.77 26.26
N GLY A 425 11.92 -7.30 27.10
CA GLY A 425 11.60 -5.89 27.33
C GLY A 425 11.16 -5.13 26.08
N TYR A 426 10.61 -5.82 25.09
CA TYR A 426 10.23 -5.22 23.82
C TYR A 426 8.94 -4.42 23.95
N GLN A 427 8.97 -3.19 23.45
CA GLN A 427 7.83 -2.31 23.42
C GLN A 427 7.49 -1.97 21.96
N SER A 428 6.28 -2.30 21.55
CA SER A 428 5.76 -1.89 20.25
C SER A 428 5.00 -0.56 20.37
N THR A 429 5.19 0.29 19.36
CA THR A 429 4.44 1.53 19.16
C THR A 429 3.41 1.40 18.03
N THR A 430 3.26 0.21 17.44
CA THR A 430 2.25 -0.06 16.41
C THR A 430 0.87 0.00 17.05
N LEU A 431 -0.10 0.63 16.36
CA LEU A 431 -1.48 0.67 16.83
C LEU A 431 -2.12 -0.71 16.65
N TYR A 432 -2.66 -1.25 17.74
CA TYR A 432 -3.36 -2.54 17.76
C TYR A 432 -4.74 -2.42 18.40
N GLN A 433 -5.63 -3.34 18.04
CA GLN A 433 -6.94 -3.53 18.65
C GLN A 433 -7.23 -5.04 18.81
N HIS A 434 -8.40 -5.42 19.33
CA HIS A 434 -8.72 -6.81 19.72
C HIS A 434 -8.66 -7.83 18.59
N GLU A 435 -8.99 -7.43 17.36
CA GLU A 435 -8.82 -8.26 16.18
C GLU A 435 -7.35 -8.60 15.88
N SER A 436 -6.40 -7.76 16.33
CA SER A 436 -4.96 -8.04 16.22
C SER A 436 -4.54 -9.16 17.17
N THR A 437 -5.11 -9.20 18.38
CA THR A 437 -4.92 -10.32 19.32
C THR A 437 -5.52 -11.60 18.76
N LEU A 438 -6.76 -11.55 18.23
CA LEU A 438 -7.39 -12.71 17.59
C LEU A 438 -6.55 -13.25 16.43
N ARG A 439 -6.04 -12.36 15.56
CA ARG A 439 -5.12 -12.73 14.49
C ARG A 439 -3.85 -13.38 15.04
N LEU A 440 -3.22 -12.78 16.05
CA LEU A 440 -2.00 -13.30 16.66
C LEU A 440 -2.24 -14.70 17.25
N SER A 441 -3.32 -14.90 18.01
CA SER A 441 -3.62 -16.18 18.64
C SER A 441 -3.76 -17.33 17.65
N LEU A 442 -4.47 -17.08 16.54
CA LEU A 442 -4.63 -18.07 15.47
C LEU A 442 -3.31 -18.31 14.74
N LYS A 443 -2.60 -17.23 14.39
CA LYS A 443 -1.32 -17.30 13.67
C LYS A 443 -0.26 -18.03 14.49
N ALA A 444 -0.20 -17.78 15.79
CA ALA A 444 0.68 -18.44 16.74
C ALA A 444 0.53 -19.98 16.71
N LEU A 445 -0.68 -20.48 16.49
CA LEU A 445 -0.99 -21.91 16.37
C LEU A 445 -0.81 -22.47 14.95
N GLY A 446 -0.33 -21.65 14.01
CA GLY A 446 -0.14 -22.01 12.60
C GLY A 446 -1.41 -21.94 11.74
N ILE A 447 -2.46 -21.27 12.22
CA ILE A 447 -3.69 -21.07 11.46
C ILE A 447 -3.54 -19.82 10.59
N THR A 448 -3.89 -19.92 9.31
CA THR A 448 -3.76 -18.83 8.33
C THR A 448 -5.10 -18.27 7.85
N ALA A 449 -6.21 -18.91 8.21
CA ALA A 449 -7.56 -18.43 7.92
C ALA A 449 -8.14 -17.73 9.16
N PHE A 450 -8.16 -16.41 9.14
CA PHE A 450 -8.64 -15.58 10.24
C PHE A 450 -10.10 -15.15 10.03
N PRO A 451 -10.93 -15.07 11.09
CA PRO A 451 -12.32 -14.61 10.97
C PRO A 451 -12.37 -13.07 10.86
N ASN A 452 -13.32 -12.58 10.04
CA ASN A 452 -13.74 -11.18 9.97
C ASN A 452 -12.57 -10.16 10.00
N SER A 453 -12.61 -9.15 10.88
CA SER A 453 -11.60 -8.07 10.93
C SER A 453 -10.18 -8.57 11.25
N ALA A 454 -10.03 -9.75 11.87
CA ALA A 454 -8.71 -10.33 12.15
C ALA A 454 -7.94 -10.69 10.85
N ALA A 455 -8.62 -10.88 9.72
CA ALA A 455 -7.99 -11.16 8.43
C ALA A 455 -7.10 -10.01 7.93
N THR A 456 -7.44 -8.76 8.26
CA THR A 456 -6.72 -7.55 7.85
C THR A 456 -6.08 -6.80 9.01
N ALA A 457 -6.28 -7.26 10.24
CA ALA A 457 -5.70 -6.66 11.44
C ALA A 457 -4.16 -6.59 11.38
N PRO A 458 -3.53 -5.53 11.93
CA PRO A 458 -2.08 -5.44 12.03
C PRO A 458 -1.45 -6.68 12.68
N ASP A 459 -0.32 -7.13 12.14
CA ASP A 459 0.37 -8.32 12.66
C ASP A 459 1.16 -7.99 13.92
N MET A 460 1.14 -8.91 14.90
CA MET A 460 1.87 -8.79 16.15
C MET A 460 3.08 -9.73 16.23
N GLY A 461 3.56 -10.25 15.09
CA GLY A 461 4.75 -11.09 15.03
C GLY A 461 6.03 -10.39 15.50
N GLU A 462 6.06 -9.05 15.54
CA GLU A 462 7.23 -8.28 15.95
C GLU A 462 7.60 -8.43 17.43
N PHE A 463 6.69 -8.92 18.27
CA PHE A 463 6.94 -9.18 19.69
C PHE A 463 7.93 -10.32 19.95
N PHE A 464 8.19 -11.15 18.94
CA PHE A 464 8.88 -12.42 19.12
C PHE A 464 10.13 -12.52 18.24
N THR A 465 11.08 -13.36 18.65
CA THR A 465 12.28 -13.65 17.87
C THR A 465 11.95 -14.61 16.73
N PRO A 466 12.44 -14.36 15.49
CA PRO A 466 12.19 -15.20 14.32
C PRO A 466 12.51 -16.69 14.49
#